data_AF-A0A3L7P4Z6-F1
#
_entry.id   AF-A0A3L7P4Z6-F1
#
_cell.length_a   1.000
_cell.length_b   1.000
_cell.length_c   1.000
_cell.angle_alpha   90.00
_cell.angle_beta   90.00
_cell.angle_gamma   90.00
#
_symmetry.space_group_name_H-M   'P 1'
#
loop_
_entity.id
_entity.type
_entity.pdbx_description
1 polymer ?
#
loop_
_entity_poly.entity_id
_entity_poly.type
_entity_poly.pdbx_seq_one_letter_code
_entity_poly.pdbx_strand_id
1 'polypeptide(L)'
;MGARRERLDQRMADQAVSRRVNGIPKNAARVRKQARLVALVGQLAFPYTPTIRSWISEAAGKPFSQLDEAAIKALLAAQPAKA
;
A
#
# COMPACT_ATOMS: atom_id res chain seq x y z
N MET A 1 15.89 -36.31 -13.27
CA MET A 1 14.85 -35.28 -13.52
C MET A 1 15.33 -34.44 -14.69
N GLY A 2 14.56 -34.26 -15.77
CA GLY A 2 15.07 -33.56 -16.96
C GLY A 2 15.29 -32.05 -16.74
N ALA A 3 16.07 -31.41 -17.62
CA ALA A 3 16.47 -30.00 -17.54
C ALA A 3 15.32 -28.99 -17.34
N ARG A 4 14.09 -29.33 -17.74
CA ARG A 4 12.89 -28.50 -17.48
C ARG A 4 12.53 -28.45 -15.99
N ARG A 5 12.63 -29.58 -15.30
CA ARG A 5 12.28 -29.70 -13.87
C ARG A 5 13.28 -28.93 -13.01
N GLU A 6 14.57 -29.11 -13.28
CA GLU A 6 15.66 -28.41 -12.59
C GLU A 6 15.51 -26.88 -12.70
N ARG A 7 15.13 -26.35 -13.87
CA ARG A 7 14.85 -24.92 -14.04
C ARG A 7 13.65 -24.43 -13.21
N LEU A 8 12.61 -25.25 -13.06
CA LEU A 8 11.46 -24.90 -12.24
C LEU A 8 11.85 -24.87 -10.75
N ASP A 9 12.58 -25.89 -10.30
CA ASP A 9 13.05 -25.99 -8.93
C ASP A 9 13.97 -24.81 -8.56
N GLN A 10 14.89 -24.45 -9.46
CA GLN A 10 15.74 -23.26 -9.30
C GLN A 10 14.91 -21.98 -9.19
N ARG A 11 13.93 -21.76 -10.08
CA ARG A 11 13.04 -20.58 -10.02
C ARG A 11 12.28 -20.50 -8.69
N MET A 12 11.82 -21.64 -8.17
CA MET A 12 11.11 -21.67 -6.89
C MET A 12 12.04 -21.29 -5.74
N ALA A 13 13.27 -21.79 -5.73
CA ALA A 13 14.30 -21.42 -4.77
C ALA A 13 14.63 -19.92 -4.84
N ASP A 14 14.89 -19.40 -6.04
CA ASP A 14 15.22 -17.98 -6.25
C ASP A 14 14.08 -17.05 -5.81
N GLN A 15 12.82 -17.45 -6.09
CA GLN A 15 11.66 -16.68 -5.62
C GLN A 15 11.55 -16.70 -4.10
N ALA A 16 11.83 -17.82 -3.43
CA ALA A 16 11.81 -17.90 -1.97
C ALA A 16 12.87 -16.98 -1.35
N VAL A 17 14.09 -16.98 -1.90
CA VAL A 17 15.18 -16.08 -1.49
C VAL A 17 14.77 -14.62 -1.72
N SER A 18 14.23 -14.29 -2.90
CA SER A 18 13.78 -12.93 -3.23
C SER A 18 12.68 -12.44 -2.30
N ARG A 19 11.69 -13.27 -1.96
CA ARG A 19 10.62 -12.92 -1.01
C ARG A 19 11.19 -12.64 0.40
N ARG A 20 12.16 -13.43 0.85
CA ARG A 20 12.82 -13.26 2.16
C ARG A 20 13.62 -11.96 2.22
N VAL A 21 14.44 -11.69 1.20
CA VAL A 21 15.33 -10.52 1.17
C VAL A 21 14.54 -9.23 0.91
N ASN A 22 13.63 -9.24 -0.06
CA ASN A 22 12.93 -8.02 -0.50
C ASN A 22 11.65 -7.73 0.29
N GLY A 23 11.12 -8.68 1.06
CA GLY A 23 9.86 -8.49 1.80
C GLY A 23 9.96 -7.36 2.82
N ILE A 24 11.02 -7.36 3.64
CA ILE A 24 11.27 -6.36 4.68
C ILE A 24 11.38 -4.93 4.10
N PRO A 25 12.29 -4.64 3.14
CA PRO A 25 12.42 -3.30 2.59
C PRO A 25 11.17 -2.84 1.84
N LYS A 26 10.44 -3.75 1.18
CA LYS A 26 9.15 -3.43 0.52
C LYS A 26 8.07 -3.06 1.53
N ASN A 27 7.98 -3.77 2.66
CA ASN A 27 7.04 -3.45 3.72
C ASN A 27 7.36 -2.08 4.34
N ALA A 28 8.64 -1.80 4.64
CA ALA A 28 9.06 -0.49 5.14
C ALA A 28 8.78 0.64 4.12
N ALA A 29 8.97 0.39 2.83
CA ALA A 29 8.61 1.35 1.78
C ALA A 29 7.09 1.60 1.70
N ARG A 30 6.26 0.57 1.86
CA ARG A 30 4.79 0.70 1.90
C ARG A 30 4.33 1.54 3.08
N VAL A 31 4.88 1.31 4.28
CA VAL A 31 4.59 2.12 5.47
C VAL A 31 4.98 3.58 5.26
N ARG A 32 6.20 3.84 4.74
CA ARG A 32 6.64 5.21 4.41
C ARG A 32 5.75 5.90 3.38
N LYS A 33 5.32 5.18 2.34
CA LYS A 33 4.39 5.69 1.33
C LYS A 33 3.04 6.05 1.97
N GLN A 34 2.52 5.19 2.84
CA GLN A 34 1.27 5.44 3.56
C GLN A 34 1.38 6.70 4.42
N ALA A 35 2.44 6.84 5.22
CA ALA A 35 2.67 8.03 6.03
C ALA A 35 2.74 9.31 5.18
N ARG A 36 3.42 9.27 4.03
CA ARG A 36 3.47 10.40 3.09
C ARG A 36 2.09 10.77 2.54
N LEU A 37 1.27 9.78 2.18
CA LEU A 37 -0.08 10.03 1.65
C LEU A 37 -1.00 10.63 2.71
N VAL A 38 -0.94 10.15 3.95
CA VAL A 38 -1.67 10.73 5.09
C VAL A 38 -1.27 12.19 5.30
N ALA A 39 0.03 12.49 5.28
CA ALA A 39 0.54 13.86 5.43
C ALA A 39 0.05 14.78 4.30
N LEU A 40 0.02 14.30 3.06
CA LEU A 40 -0.49 15.07 1.91
C LEU A 40 -1.98 15.37 2.03
N VAL A 41 -2.79 14.46 2.58
CA VAL A 41 -4.22 14.71 2.79
C VAL A 41 -4.44 15.87 3.77
N GLY A 42 -3.61 15.99 4.81
CA GLY A 42 -3.71 17.12 5.74
C GLY A 42 -3.31 18.48 5.14
N GLN A 43 -2.53 18.49 4.06
CA GLN A 43 -2.04 19.71 3.42
C GLN A 43 -2.91 20.18 2.24
N LEU A 44 -3.60 19.24 1.58
CA LEU A 44 -4.37 19.53 0.37
C LEU A 44 -5.81 19.90 0.70
N ALA A 45 -6.35 20.87 -0.04
CA ALA A 45 -7.76 21.19 0.00
C ALA A 45 -8.59 20.12 -0.72
N PHE A 46 -9.80 19.88 -0.21
CA PHE A 46 -10.79 19.06 -0.90
C PHE A 46 -11.27 19.79 -2.18
N PRO A 47 -11.48 19.10 -3.31
CA PRO A 47 -11.37 17.65 -3.50
C PRO A 47 -9.97 17.20 -3.96
N TYR A 48 -9.51 16.06 -3.43
CA TYR A 48 -8.14 15.58 -3.66
C TYR A 48 -7.85 15.19 -5.12
N THR A 49 -6.57 15.01 -5.44
CA THR A 49 -6.13 14.48 -6.73
C THR A 49 -6.60 13.03 -6.94
N PRO A 50 -6.80 12.57 -8.19
CA PRO A 50 -7.28 11.22 -8.47
C PRO A 50 -6.47 10.09 -7.81
N THR A 51 -5.15 10.26 -7.71
CA THR A 51 -4.26 9.32 -7.01
C THR A 51 -4.61 9.18 -5.53
N ILE A 52 -4.87 10.30 -4.86
CA ILE A 52 -5.25 10.30 -3.44
C ILE A 52 -6.68 9.74 -3.29
N ARG A 53 -7.61 10.06 -4.20
CA ARG A 53 -8.96 9.50 -4.19
C ARG A 53 -8.97 7.98 -4.31
N SER A 54 -8.17 7.44 -5.24
CA SER A 54 -8.02 6.00 -5.44
C SER A 54 -7.45 5.34 -4.18
N TRP A 55 -6.42 5.93 -3.59
CA TRP A 55 -5.84 5.42 -2.34
C TRP A 55 -6.81 5.48 -1.15
N ILE A 56 -7.56 6.59 -0.99
CA ILE A 56 -8.58 6.73 0.06
C ILE A 56 -9.67 5.67 -0.13
N SER A 57 -10.07 5.39 -1.37
CA SER A 57 -11.10 4.39 -1.67
C SER A 57 -10.64 2.98 -1.28
N GLU A 58 -9.39 2.64 -1.59
CA GLU A 58 -8.77 1.38 -1.18
C GLU A 58 -8.65 1.27 0.35
N ALA A 59 -8.24 2.36 1.02
CA ALA A 59 -8.09 2.39 2.47
C ALA A 59 -9.44 2.32 3.22
N ALA A 60 -10.49 2.89 2.64
CA ALA A 60 -11.84 2.90 3.21
C ALA A 60 -12.69 1.69 2.83
N GLY A 61 -12.29 0.92 1.81
CA GLY A 61 -13.10 -0.13 1.22
C GLY A 61 -14.40 0.37 0.59
N LYS A 62 -14.47 1.67 0.27
CA LYS A 62 -15.67 2.35 -0.28
C LYS A 62 -15.28 3.26 -1.44
N PRO A 63 -16.14 3.44 -2.46
CA PRO A 63 -15.89 4.40 -3.52
C PRO A 63 -15.75 5.83 -2.96
N PHE A 64 -14.83 6.62 -3.51
CA PHE A 64 -14.65 8.02 -3.12
C PHE A 64 -15.92 8.87 -3.24
N SER A 65 -16.81 8.56 -4.18
CA SER A 65 -18.09 9.25 -4.36
C SER A 65 -19.05 9.12 -3.17
N GLN A 66 -18.81 8.16 -2.27
CA GLN A 66 -19.61 7.93 -1.07
C GLN A 66 -18.93 8.47 0.21
N LEU A 67 -17.82 9.20 0.08
CA LEU A 67 -17.03 9.69 1.20
C LEU A 67 -17.04 11.21 1.26
N ASP A 68 -17.52 11.75 2.38
CA ASP A 68 -17.43 13.17 2.69
C ASP A 68 -16.06 13.52 3.30
N GLU A 69 -15.67 14.79 3.23
CA GLU A 69 -14.40 15.27 3.80
C GLU A 69 -14.28 14.94 5.30
N ALA A 70 -15.39 15.05 6.04
CA ALA A 70 -15.45 14.71 7.46
C ALA A 70 -15.20 13.21 7.71
N ALA A 71 -15.78 12.33 6.89
CA ALA A 71 -15.58 10.89 6.98
C ALA A 71 -14.13 10.50 6.67
N ILE A 72 -13.50 11.17 5.71
CA ILE A 72 -12.09 10.98 5.35
C ILE A 72 -11.19 11.38 6.53
N LYS A 73 -11.42 12.56 7.13
CA LYS A 73 -10.64 13.02 8.29
C LYS A 73 -10.80 12.08 9.49
N ALA A 74 -12.02 11.58 9.75
CA ALA A 74 -12.26 10.59 10.80
C ALA A 74 -11.51 9.27 10.54
N LEU A 75 -11.48 8.81 9.29
CA LEU A 75 -10.74 7.60 8.90
C LEU A 75 -9.24 7.75 9.09
N LEU A 76 -8.69 8.93 8.79
CA LEU A 76 -7.28 9.23 9.02
C LEU A 76 -6.93 9.34 10.50
N ALA A 77 -7.83 9.84 11.34
CA ALA A 77 -7.66 9.88 12.78
C ALA A 77 -7.73 8.48 13.42
N ALA A 78 -8.55 7.58 12.87
CA ALA A 78 -8.69 6.20 13.34
C ALA A 78 -7.54 5.26 12.90
N GLN A 79 -6.76 5.65 11.89
CA GLN A 79 -5.58 4.88 11.48
C GLN A 79 -4.50 5.04 12.55
N PRO A 80 -4.07 3.95 13.22
CA PRO A 80 -2.93 4.05 14.11
C PRO A 80 -1.71 4.46 13.28
N ALA A 81 -0.98 5.47 13.76
CA ALA A 81 0.36 5.77 13.27
C ALA A 81 1.21 4.52 13.53
N LYS A 82 1.23 3.61 12.55
CA LYS A 82 1.88 2.33 12.70
C LYS A 82 3.38 2.59 12.71
N ALA A 83 3.95 2.54 13.91
CA ALA A 83 5.38 2.71 14.21
C ALA A 83 6.25 1.75 13.40
#